data_AF-A0A7J2U2E8-F1
#
_entry.id   AF-A0A7J2U2E8-F1
#
_cell.length_a   1.000
_cell.length_b   1.000
_cell.length_c   1.000
_cell.angle_alpha   90.00
_cell.angle_beta   90.00
_cell.angle_gamma   90.00
#
_symmetry.space_group_name_H-M   'P 1'
#
loop_
_entity.id
_entity.type
_entity.pdbx_description
1 polymer ?
#
loop_
_entity_poly.entity_id
_entity_poly.type
_entity_poly.pdbx_seq_one_letter_code
_entity_poly.pdbx_strand_id
1 'polypeptide(L)'
;MSRAVRRVCMDLPDYLADFLDELAKLLGKEKSKLLTQILHSIYEAWRAGREASLRAEPAEVECEQVKIQRQLDSSNAVDEFRKVEGDKNIGLIKDFIQWLQSKGIQLEEINEDIINAFLRETRAGVSKNIYYVYRHMLKRFAHFIATRSLQCIESLCLVACLLS
;
A
#
# COMPACT_ATOMS: atom_id res chain seq x y z
N MET A 1 20.81 6.64 -42.68
CA MET A 1 20.40 5.24 -42.38
C MET A 1 19.09 5.30 -41.61
N SER A 2 18.00 4.77 -42.17
CA SER A 2 16.67 4.82 -41.54
C SER A 2 16.65 3.92 -40.31
N ARG A 3 16.43 4.49 -39.11
CA ARG A 3 16.26 3.72 -37.86
C ARG A 3 15.10 2.75 -38.07
N ALA A 4 15.34 1.45 -37.88
CA ALA A 4 14.29 0.44 -37.97
C ALA A 4 13.20 0.73 -36.92
N VAL A 5 12.02 1.16 -37.37
CA VAL A 5 10.87 1.42 -36.50
C VAL A 5 10.16 0.09 -36.25
N ARG A 6 10.25 -0.43 -35.02
CA ARG A 6 9.47 -1.58 -34.59
C ARG A 6 8.07 -1.11 -34.18
N ARG A 7 7.03 -1.59 -34.87
CA ARG A 7 5.63 -1.32 -34.49
C ARG A 7 5.13 -2.41 -33.56
N VAL A 8 4.46 -1.99 -32.49
CA VAL A 8 3.74 -2.86 -31.56
C VAL A 8 2.30 -2.36 -31.52
N CYS A 9 1.34 -3.25 -31.78
CA CYS A 9 -0.09 -2.96 -31.69
C CYS A 9 -0.63 -3.63 -30.43
N MET A 10 -1.52 -2.93 -29.72
CA MET A 10 -2.15 -3.43 -28.51
C MET A 10 -3.64 -3.11 -28.56
N ASP A 11 -4.46 -4.09 -28.19
CA ASP A 11 -5.87 -3.87 -27.98
C ASP A 11 -6.09 -3.24 -26.61
N LEU A 12 -6.87 -2.16 -26.58
CA LEU A 12 -7.22 -1.44 -25.36
C LEU A 12 -8.68 -1.73 -25.04
N PRO A 13 -9.03 -1.96 -23.76
CA PRO A 13 -10.43 -1.95 -23.33
C PRO A 13 -11.12 -0.64 -23.72
N ASP A 14 -12.40 -0.72 -24.08
CA ASP A 14 -13.16 0.43 -24.63
C ASP A 14 -13.05 1.69 -23.74
N TYR A 15 -13.23 1.55 -22.43
CA TYR A 15 -13.15 2.67 -21.49
C TYR A 15 -11.79 3.38 -21.50
N LEU A 16 -10.70 2.65 -21.79
CA LEU A 16 -9.34 3.19 -21.81
C LEU A 16 -9.06 3.88 -23.14
N ALA A 17 -9.60 3.34 -24.24
CA ALA A 17 -9.57 4.00 -25.54
C ALA A 17 -10.36 5.33 -25.48
N ASP A 18 -11.55 5.32 -24.88
CA ASP A 18 -12.38 6.52 -24.70
C ASP A 18 -11.68 7.57 -23.84
N PHE A 19 -11.07 7.16 -22.72
CA PHE A 19 -10.28 8.05 -21.89
C PHE A 19 -9.12 8.70 -22.66
N LEU A 20 -8.37 7.91 -23.45
CA LEU A 20 -7.26 8.42 -24.26
C LEU A 20 -7.75 9.42 -25.31
N ASP A 21 -8.93 9.19 -25.88
CA ASP A 21 -9.56 10.09 -26.85
C ASP A 21 -9.93 11.43 -26.23
N GLU A 22 -10.58 11.41 -25.06
CA GLU A 22 -10.95 12.61 -24.32
C GLU A 22 -9.71 13.39 -23.88
N LEU A 23 -8.72 12.71 -23.31
CA LEU A 23 -7.48 13.34 -22.85
C LEU A 23 -6.70 13.94 -24.02
N ALA A 24 -6.63 13.25 -25.16
CA ALA A 24 -6.00 13.77 -26.37
C ALA A 24 -6.69 15.04 -26.89
N LYS A 25 -8.03 15.07 -26.89
CA LYS A 25 -8.82 16.27 -27.25
C LYS A 25 -8.55 17.42 -26.28
N LEU A 26 -8.60 17.18 -24.97
CA LEU A 26 -8.36 18.19 -23.94
C LEU A 26 -6.98 18.83 -24.06
N LEU A 27 -5.97 18.03 -24.40
CA LEU A 27 -4.58 18.50 -24.53
C LEU A 27 -4.22 18.98 -25.94
N GLY A 28 -5.15 18.92 -26.90
CA GLY A 28 -4.90 19.26 -28.30
C GLY A 28 -3.78 18.42 -28.93
N LYS A 29 -3.70 17.13 -28.59
CA LYS A 29 -2.64 16.21 -29.01
C LYS A 29 -3.21 15.06 -29.83
N GLU A 30 -2.37 14.51 -30.71
CA GLU A 30 -2.64 13.23 -31.35
C GLU A 30 -2.44 12.09 -30.33
N LYS A 31 -3.31 11.06 -30.36
CA LYS A 31 -3.29 9.92 -29.43
C LYS A 31 -1.93 9.19 -29.42
N SER A 32 -1.36 8.98 -30.62
CA SER A 32 -0.06 8.34 -30.81
C SER A 32 1.05 9.10 -30.08
N LYS A 33 1.05 10.44 -30.21
CA LYS A 33 2.01 11.34 -29.58
C LYS A 33 1.82 11.41 -28.08
N LEU A 34 0.57 11.43 -27.61
CA LEU A 34 0.24 11.39 -26.18
C LEU A 34 0.72 10.07 -25.54
N LEU A 35 0.39 8.93 -26.14
CA LEU A 35 0.86 7.62 -25.68
C LEU A 35 2.38 7.53 -25.67
N THR A 36 3.04 8.01 -26.73
CA THR A 36 4.50 8.07 -26.78
C THR A 36 5.07 8.90 -25.63
N GLN A 37 4.47 10.06 -25.32
CA GLN A 37 4.92 10.91 -24.21
C GLN A 37 4.76 10.20 -22.86
N ILE A 38 3.61 9.59 -22.60
CA ILE A 38 3.36 8.85 -21.36
C ILE A 38 4.35 7.70 -21.21
N LEU A 39 4.46 6.85 -22.22
CA LEU A 39 5.33 5.68 -22.20
C LEU A 39 6.81 6.06 -22.10
N HIS A 40 7.22 7.15 -22.77
CA HIS A 40 8.59 7.63 -22.68
C HIS A 40 8.94 8.09 -21.27
N SER A 41 8.07 8.85 -20.61
CA SER A 41 8.28 9.27 -19.22
C SER A 41 8.40 8.08 -18.26
N ILE A 42 7.56 7.05 -18.43
CA ILE A 42 7.64 5.82 -17.64
C ILE A 42 8.96 5.08 -17.93
N TYR A 43 9.35 4.97 -19.19
CA TYR A 43 10.60 4.33 -19.60
C TYR A 43 11.83 5.02 -19.02
N GLU A 44 11.92 6.34 -19.10
CA GLU A 44 13.06 7.10 -18.56
C GLU A 44 13.17 6.93 -17.05
N ALA A 45 12.05 6.95 -16.32
CA ALA A 45 12.03 6.68 -14.89
C ALA A 45 12.54 5.27 -14.55
N TRP A 46 12.03 4.24 -15.26
CA TRP A 46 12.48 2.86 -15.08
C TRP A 46 13.96 2.68 -15.43
N ARG A 47 14.41 3.28 -16.53
CA ARG A 47 15.81 3.24 -16.99
C ARG A 47 16.74 3.88 -15.97
N ALA A 48 16.39 5.06 -15.45
CA ALA A 48 17.18 5.75 -14.44
C ALA A 48 17.32 4.89 -13.17
N GLY A 49 16.24 4.24 -12.73
CA GLY A 49 16.27 3.30 -11.60
C GLY A 49 17.21 2.11 -11.84
N ARG A 50 17.12 1.46 -13.01
CA ARG A 50 18.00 0.34 -13.36
C ARG A 50 19.47 0.76 -13.47
N GLU A 51 19.76 1.88 -14.14
CA GLU A 51 21.14 2.35 -14.28
C GLU A 51 21.75 2.75 -12.93
N ALA A 52 20.96 3.31 -12.01
CA ALA A 52 21.40 3.58 -10.64
C ALA A 52 21.73 2.27 -9.89
N SER A 53 20.89 1.25 -10.03
CA SER A 53 21.12 -0.06 -9.40
C SER A 53 22.36 -0.79 -9.94
N LEU A 54 22.69 -0.62 -11.22
CA LEU A 54 23.85 -1.25 -11.85
C LEU A 54 25.18 -0.53 -11.56
N ARG A 55 25.13 0.78 -11.29
CA ARG A 55 26.32 1.60 -10.96
C ARG A 55 26.64 1.63 -9.48
N ALA A 56 25.70 1.23 -8.62
CA ALA A 56 26.01 0.94 -7.24
C ALA A 56 26.91 -0.30 -7.21
N GLU A 57 28.22 -0.12 -7.06
CA GLU A 57 29.05 -1.16 -6.44
C GLU A 57 28.40 -1.55 -5.10
N PRO A 58 28.60 -2.76 -4.57
CA PRO A 58 28.12 -3.16 -3.25
C PRO A 58 28.92 -2.42 -2.16
N ALA A 59 29.01 -1.10 -2.26
CA ALA A 59 29.04 -0.27 -1.09
C ALA A 59 27.78 -0.65 -0.31
N GLU A 60 27.97 -0.98 0.95
CA GLU A 60 26.94 -1.00 1.97
C GLU A 60 26.28 0.38 1.98
N VAL A 61 25.38 0.60 1.03
CA VAL A 61 24.48 1.73 1.07
C VAL A 61 23.53 1.34 2.18
N GLU A 62 23.84 1.80 3.38
CA GLU A 62 22.88 1.98 4.45
C GLU A 62 21.69 2.70 3.84
N CYS A 63 20.71 1.91 3.40
CA CYS A 63 19.42 2.45 3.09
C CYS A 63 18.86 2.98 4.42
N GLU A 64 18.90 4.29 4.62
CA GLU A 64 18.07 4.96 5.62
C GLU A 64 16.57 4.67 5.40
N GLN A 65 16.21 4.09 4.26
CA GLN A 65 14.88 3.56 3.94
C GLN A 65 14.69 2.05 4.24
N VAL A 66 15.67 1.34 4.78
CA VAL A 66 15.56 -0.08 5.22
C VAL A 66 15.40 -0.23 6.73
N LYS A 67 15.38 0.87 7.51
CA LYS A 67 14.98 0.82 8.94
C LYS A 67 13.47 0.63 9.18
N ILE A 68 12.67 0.40 8.13
CA ILE A 68 11.26 0.00 8.24
C ILE A 68 11.08 -1.46 7.78
N GLN A 69 12.09 -2.32 7.97
CA GLN A 69 11.85 -3.75 8.18
C GLN A 69 11.82 -4.01 9.68
N ARG A 70 10.78 -3.52 10.35
CA ARG A 70 10.37 -4.15 11.60
C ARG A 70 9.07 -4.84 11.29
N GLN A 71 9.04 -6.15 11.50
CA GLN A 71 7.80 -6.82 11.88
C GLN A 71 7.02 -5.84 12.74
N LEU A 72 5.76 -5.57 12.39
CA LEU A 72 4.96 -4.62 13.14
C LEU A 72 4.66 -5.29 14.49
N ASP A 73 5.62 -5.24 15.41
CA ASP A 73 5.44 -5.78 16.74
C ASP A 73 4.26 -5.02 17.34
N SER A 74 3.41 -5.75 18.06
CA SER A 74 2.22 -5.25 18.75
C SER A 74 2.45 -3.91 19.47
N SER A 75 3.67 -3.68 19.96
CA SER A 75 4.10 -2.44 20.64
C SER A 75 4.29 -1.25 19.70
N ASN A 76 4.79 -1.43 18.46
CA ASN A 76 5.01 -0.34 17.51
C ASN A 76 3.72 0.03 16.75
N ALA A 77 2.83 -0.96 16.56
CA ALA A 77 1.56 -0.78 15.84
C ALA A 77 0.68 0.35 16.42
N VAL A 78 0.65 0.48 17.76
CA VAL A 78 -0.16 1.49 18.45
C VAL A 78 0.37 2.90 18.24
N ASP A 79 1.68 3.08 18.37
CA ASP A 79 2.29 4.41 18.26
C ASP A 79 2.30 4.91 16.82
N GLU A 80 2.44 4.02 15.84
CA GLU A 80 2.28 4.38 14.43
C GLU A 80 0.82 4.73 14.09
N PHE A 81 -0.13 3.96 14.59
CA PHE A 81 -1.54 4.26 14.39
C PHE A 81 -1.94 5.60 15.02
N ARG A 82 -1.42 5.90 16.23
CA ARG A 82 -1.61 7.20 16.89
C ARG A 82 -1.13 8.37 16.02
N LYS A 83 -0.01 8.25 15.33
CA LYS A 83 0.52 9.34 14.47
C LYS A 83 -0.43 9.67 13.32
N VAL A 84 -1.19 8.68 12.82
CA VAL A 84 -2.10 8.84 11.67
C VAL A 84 -3.48 9.30 12.11
N GLU A 85 -4.02 8.70 13.17
CA GLU A 85 -5.43 8.86 13.58
C GLU A 85 -5.60 9.76 14.81
N GLY A 86 -4.51 10.15 15.47
CA GLY A 86 -4.51 10.89 16.73
C GLY A 86 -4.80 10.02 17.95
N ASP A 87 -5.04 10.65 19.10
CA ASP A 87 -5.16 9.97 20.40
C ASP A 87 -6.55 9.37 20.69
N LYS A 88 -7.52 9.54 19.79
CA LYS A 88 -8.90 9.11 20.05
C LYS A 88 -8.99 7.60 20.15
N ASN A 89 -9.49 7.11 21.28
CA ASN A 89 -9.73 5.69 21.55
C ASN A 89 -8.47 4.79 21.41
N ILE A 90 -7.26 5.33 21.54
CA ILE A 90 -6.02 4.53 21.53
C ILE A 90 -6.02 3.46 22.64
N GLY A 91 -6.67 3.73 23.77
CA GLY A 91 -6.86 2.73 24.83
C GLY A 91 -7.61 1.49 24.33
N LEU A 92 -8.61 1.64 23.47
CA LEU A 92 -9.33 0.51 22.87
C LEU A 92 -8.40 -0.35 21.99
N ILE A 93 -7.50 0.29 21.23
CA ILE A 93 -6.55 -0.41 20.37
C ILE A 93 -5.53 -1.19 21.22
N LYS A 94 -5.05 -0.59 22.32
CA LYS A 94 -4.16 -1.28 23.27
C LYS A 94 -4.82 -2.51 23.88
N ASP A 95 -6.06 -2.35 24.37
CA ASP A 95 -6.83 -3.46 24.94
C ASP A 95 -7.07 -4.57 23.91
N PHE A 96 -7.34 -4.19 22.66
CA PHE A 96 -7.53 -5.14 21.57
C PHE A 96 -6.26 -5.93 21.25
N ILE A 97 -5.12 -5.26 21.15
CA ILE A 97 -3.83 -5.92 20.90
C ILE A 97 -3.45 -6.86 22.04
N GLN A 98 -3.65 -6.42 23.28
CA GLN A 98 -3.40 -7.29 24.45
C GLN A 98 -4.31 -8.52 24.43
N TRP A 99 -5.57 -8.36 24.03
CA TRP A 99 -6.49 -9.48 23.85
C TRP A 99 -6.03 -10.42 22.72
N LEU A 100 -5.58 -9.91 21.56
CA LEU A 100 -5.03 -10.74 20.48
C LEU A 100 -3.84 -11.57 20.94
N GLN A 101 -2.91 -10.95 21.68
CA GLN A 101 -1.75 -11.64 22.26
C GLN A 101 -2.17 -12.76 23.22
N SER A 102 -3.20 -12.51 24.06
CA SER A 102 -3.72 -13.53 24.98
C SER A 102 -4.34 -14.74 24.27
N LYS A 103 -4.78 -14.58 23.01
CA LYS A 103 -5.37 -15.63 22.17
C LYS A 103 -4.37 -16.23 21.17
N GLY A 104 -3.15 -15.70 21.10
CA GLY A 104 -2.14 -16.11 20.11
C GLY A 104 -2.49 -15.73 18.66
N ILE A 105 -3.34 -14.72 18.47
CA ILE A 105 -3.77 -14.26 17.14
C ILE A 105 -2.77 -13.23 16.61
N GLN A 106 -2.33 -13.42 15.37
CA GLN A 106 -1.42 -12.52 14.67
C GLN A 106 -2.16 -11.26 14.17
N LEU A 107 -1.46 -10.14 13.97
CA LEU A 107 -2.08 -8.89 13.53
C LEU A 107 -2.58 -8.97 12.08
N GLU A 108 -1.96 -9.80 11.26
CA GLU A 108 -2.31 -10.01 9.85
C GLU A 108 -3.62 -10.79 9.69
N GLU A 109 -4.02 -11.53 10.71
CA GLU A 109 -5.23 -12.37 10.70
C GLU A 109 -6.48 -11.58 11.10
N ILE A 110 -6.36 -10.31 11.49
CA ILE A 110 -7.47 -9.50 11.99
C ILE A 110 -8.57 -9.39 10.91
N ASN A 111 -9.73 -9.94 11.23
CA ASN A 111 -10.93 -9.87 10.41
C ASN A 111 -12.15 -9.42 11.23
N GLU A 112 -13.30 -9.32 10.57
CA GLU A 112 -14.53 -8.83 11.18
C GLU A 112 -15.02 -9.71 12.34
N ASP A 113 -14.81 -11.02 12.26
CA ASP A 113 -15.23 -11.98 13.28
C ASP A 113 -14.39 -11.87 14.55
N ILE A 114 -13.09 -11.67 14.40
CA ILE A 114 -12.14 -11.42 15.51
C ILE A 114 -12.50 -10.12 16.23
N ILE A 115 -12.80 -9.06 15.49
CA ILE A 115 -13.26 -7.77 16.05
C ILE A 115 -14.57 -7.97 16.82
N ASN A 116 -15.54 -8.69 16.25
CA ASN A 116 -16.82 -8.94 16.91
C ASN A 116 -16.66 -9.86 18.13
N ALA A 117 -15.73 -10.82 18.11
CA ALA A 117 -15.41 -11.67 19.25
C ALA A 117 -14.82 -10.86 20.41
N PHE A 118 -13.84 -10.00 20.15
CA PHE A 118 -13.28 -9.09 21.15
C PHE A 118 -14.35 -8.22 21.80
N LEU A 119 -15.20 -7.57 20.98
CA LEU A 119 -16.24 -6.67 21.50
C LEU A 119 -17.29 -7.42 22.32
N ARG A 120 -17.59 -8.68 21.97
CA ARG A 120 -18.50 -9.53 22.76
C ARG A 120 -17.88 -9.93 24.10
N GLU A 121 -16.61 -10.33 24.12
CA GLU A 121 -15.95 -10.80 25.35
C GLU A 121 -15.63 -9.65 26.33
N THR A 122 -15.15 -8.52 25.82
CA THR A 122 -14.57 -7.46 26.66
C THR A 122 -15.48 -6.25 26.84
N ARG A 123 -16.55 -6.14 26.05
CA ARG A 123 -17.45 -4.97 25.98
C ARG A 123 -18.94 -5.36 25.88
N ALA A 124 -19.33 -6.55 26.34
CA ALA A 124 -20.72 -7.04 26.30
C ALA A 124 -21.79 -6.10 26.92
N GLY A 125 -21.40 -5.15 27.78
CA GLY A 125 -22.29 -4.19 28.43
C GLY A 125 -22.34 -2.77 27.84
N VAL A 126 -21.64 -2.47 26.74
CA VAL A 126 -21.63 -1.11 26.17
C VAL A 126 -22.90 -0.80 25.38
N SER A 127 -23.29 0.48 25.34
CA SER A 127 -24.43 0.91 24.54
C SER A 127 -24.21 0.63 23.05
N LYS A 128 -25.31 0.43 22.31
CA LYS A 128 -25.28 0.15 20.86
C LYS A 128 -24.48 1.20 20.08
N ASN A 129 -24.57 2.47 20.46
CA ASN A 129 -23.81 3.56 19.83
C ASN A 129 -22.30 3.42 20.09
N ILE A 130 -21.91 3.13 21.32
CA ILE A 130 -20.49 2.95 21.68
C ILE A 130 -19.92 1.70 20.99
N TYR A 131 -20.71 0.63 20.90
CA TYR A 131 -20.34 -0.58 20.17
C TYR A 131 -19.97 -0.27 18.72
N TYR A 132 -20.80 0.49 18.00
CA TYR A 132 -20.50 0.86 16.61
C TYR A 132 -19.27 1.76 16.48
N VAL A 133 -19.07 2.70 17.40
CA VAL A 133 -17.87 3.55 17.42
C VAL A 133 -16.61 2.70 17.60
N TYR A 134 -16.61 1.78 18.57
CA TYR A 134 -15.48 0.89 18.82
C TYR A 134 -15.21 -0.05 17.65
N ARG A 135 -16.26 -0.64 17.10
CA ARG A 135 -16.16 -1.50 15.93
C ARG A 135 -15.60 -0.77 14.72
N HIS A 136 -16.05 0.44 14.46
CA HIS A 136 -15.53 1.27 13.37
C HIS A 136 -14.05 1.58 13.58
N MET A 137 -13.66 1.94 14.82
CA MET A 137 -12.28 2.22 15.18
C MET A 137 -11.36 1.01 14.96
N LEU A 138 -11.80 -0.19 15.37
CA LEU A 138 -11.06 -1.44 15.19
C LEU A 138 -10.96 -1.85 13.73
N LYS A 139 -12.01 -1.61 12.92
CA LYS A 139 -11.94 -1.82 11.47
C LYS A 139 -10.92 -0.90 10.80
N ARG A 140 -10.83 0.37 11.22
CA ARG A 140 -9.81 1.29 10.71
C ARG A 140 -8.40 0.84 11.09
N PHE A 141 -8.23 0.35 12.32
CA PHE A 141 -6.96 -0.24 12.73
C PHE A 141 -6.60 -1.48 11.90
N ALA A 142 -7.53 -2.42 11.71
CA ALA A 142 -7.31 -3.60 10.85
C ALA A 142 -6.93 -3.21 9.42
N HIS A 143 -7.62 -2.21 8.84
CA HIS A 143 -7.29 -1.68 7.53
C HIS A 143 -5.90 -1.04 7.50
N PHE A 144 -5.52 -0.27 8.52
CA PHE A 144 -4.18 0.31 8.64
C PHE A 144 -3.10 -0.77 8.64
N ILE A 145 -3.30 -1.85 9.40
CA ILE A 145 -2.38 -3.01 9.42
C ILE A 145 -2.31 -3.67 8.04
N ALA A 146 -3.46 -3.94 7.42
CA ALA A 146 -3.52 -4.55 6.09
C ALA A 146 -2.83 -3.70 5.00
N THR A 147 -3.00 -2.38 5.04
CA THR A 147 -2.37 -1.48 4.07
C THR A 147 -0.85 -1.42 4.28
N ARG A 148 -0.36 -1.52 5.52
CA ARG A 148 1.08 -1.61 5.82
C ARG A 148 1.68 -2.97 5.46
N SER A 149 0.93 -4.06 5.61
CA SER A 149 1.36 -5.38 5.14
C SER A 149 1.32 -5.49 3.61
N LEU A 150 0.43 -4.77 2.92
CA LEU A 150 0.39 -4.69 1.46
C LEU A 150 1.55 -3.88 0.86
N GLN A 151 2.08 -2.89 1.57
CA GLN A 151 3.33 -2.23 1.19
C GLN A 151 4.53 -3.19 1.15
N CYS A 152 4.47 -4.33 1.86
CA CYS A 152 5.47 -5.40 1.70
C CYS A 152 5.37 -6.10 0.33
N ILE A 153 4.19 -6.23 -0.27
CA ILE A 153 4.03 -6.94 -1.56
C ILE A 153 4.43 -6.02 -2.72
N GLU A 154 4.10 -4.73 -2.66
CA GLU A 154 4.56 -3.77 -3.68
C GLU A 154 6.07 -3.53 -3.59
N SER A 155 6.66 -3.46 -2.39
CA SER A 155 8.12 -3.40 -2.24
C SER A 155 8.80 -4.70 -2.65
N LEU A 156 8.24 -5.89 -2.40
CA LEU A 156 8.81 -7.16 -2.89
C LEU A 156 8.66 -7.32 -4.40
N CYS A 157 7.56 -6.87 -5.01
CA CYS A 157 7.41 -6.84 -6.47
C CYS A 157 8.35 -5.80 -7.12
N LEU A 158 8.52 -4.63 -6.51
CA LEU A 158 9.51 -3.64 -6.97
C LEU A 158 10.93 -4.17 -6.83
N VAL A 159 11.27 -4.85 -5.73
CA VAL A 159 12.60 -5.45 -5.53
C VAL A 159 12.82 -6.65 -6.45
N ALA A 160 11.82 -7.50 -6.70
CA ALA A 160 11.92 -8.60 -7.67
C ALA A 160 12.02 -8.10 -9.12
N CYS A 161 11.36 -6.98 -9.46
CA CYS A 161 11.53 -6.28 -10.74
C CYS A 161 12.83 -5.46 -10.84
N LEU A 162 13.48 -5.14 -9.71
CA LEU A 162 14.79 -4.47 -9.66
C LEU A 162 15.97 -5.47 -9.63
N LEU A 163 15.71 -6.75 -9.30
CA LEU A 163 16.69 -7.84 -9.24
C LEU A 163 16.56 -8.88 -10.38
N SER A 164 15.66 -8.69 -11.35
CA SER A 164 15.52 -9.52 -12.57
C SER A 164 15.65 -8.68 -13.85
#